data_AF-A0A7W0PJC2-F1
#
_entry.id   AF-A0A7W0PJC2-F1
#
_cell.length_a   1.000
_cell.length_b   1.000
_cell.length_c   1.000
_cell.angle_alpha   90.00
_cell.angle_beta   90.00
_cell.angle_gamma   90.00
#
_symmetry.space_group_name_H-M   'P 1'
#
loop_
_entity.id
_entity.type
_entity.pdbx_description
1 polymer ?
#
loop_
_entity_poly.entity_id
_entity_poly.type
_entity_poly.pdbx_seq_one_letter_code
_entity_poly.pdbx_strand_id
1 'polypeptide(L)'
;MAHPDSFGARNRLTAGDRELEIFRIDALQERFDVFRLPYTLRILLENVLRHEDGVNVTGEDVEAVAGWVASAEPPQEISFTPGRVLLQDFTGVPAVVDLAAMRNAMADLGGDPEMINPLCPAELVIDHSVQVDEYATRLAITRNAELEFERNRERYAFLRWGQGAFADFKV
;
A
#
# COMPACT_ATOMS: atom_id res chain seq x y z
N MET A 1 10.45 13.16 -12.58
CA MET A 1 11.83 13.68 -12.45
C MET A 1 12.76 12.50 -12.25
N ALA A 2 14.06 12.63 -12.52
CA ALA A 2 15.01 11.59 -12.14
C ALA A 2 15.14 11.58 -10.62
N HIS A 3 15.15 10.40 -10.01
CA HIS A 3 15.26 10.28 -8.56
C HIS A 3 16.62 10.85 -8.09
N PRO A 4 16.66 11.74 -7.08
CA PRO A 4 17.84 12.53 -6.71
C PRO A 4 19.04 11.70 -6.27
N ASP A 5 18.79 10.64 -5.50
CA ASP A 5 19.84 9.74 -4.96
C ASP A 5 20.87 10.53 -4.13
N SER A 6 20.38 11.42 -3.25
CA SER A 6 21.19 12.40 -2.54
C SER A 6 22.30 11.79 -1.67
N PHE A 7 22.15 10.52 -1.30
CA PHE A 7 23.09 9.76 -0.48
C PHE A 7 23.92 8.74 -1.25
N GLY A 8 23.77 8.64 -2.57
CA GLY A 8 24.44 7.61 -3.38
C GLY A 8 24.06 6.20 -2.94
N ALA A 9 22.81 6.00 -2.55
CA ALA A 9 22.29 4.75 -2.02
C ALA A 9 21.85 3.79 -3.14
N ARG A 10 21.57 4.31 -4.35
CA ARG A 10 21.16 3.48 -5.49
C ARG A 10 22.26 2.51 -5.89
N ASN A 11 21.92 1.23 -5.95
CA ASN A 11 22.83 0.16 -6.33
C ASN A 11 22.08 -0.93 -7.09
N ARG A 12 22.83 -1.91 -7.60
CA ARG A 12 22.29 -3.09 -8.29
C ARG A 12 22.58 -4.35 -7.49
N LEU A 13 21.59 -5.23 -7.44
CA LEU A 13 21.67 -6.56 -6.86
C LEU A 13 21.42 -7.60 -7.95
N THR A 14 22.41 -8.46 -8.19
CA THR A 14 22.25 -9.62 -9.06
C THR A 14 21.67 -10.78 -8.25
N ALA A 15 20.48 -11.25 -8.63
CA ALA A 15 19.77 -12.36 -8.00
C ALA A 15 19.47 -13.45 -9.05
N GLY A 16 20.41 -14.39 -9.22
CA GLY A 16 20.39 -15.34 -10.34
C GLY A 16 20.58 -14.61 -11.66
N ASP A 17 19.69 -14.83 -12.62
CA ASP A 17 19.71 -14.18 -13.95
C ASP A 17 19.03 -12.80 -13.96
N ARG A 18 18.62 -12.28 -12.79
CA ARG A 18 17.92 -11.00 -12.65
C ARG A 18 18.84 -9.95 -12.06
N GLU A 19 18.82 -8.76 -12.64
CA GLU A 19 19.41 -7.56 -12.06
C GLU A 19 18.27 -6.72 -11.46
N LEU A 20 18.38 -6.39 -10.17
CA LEU A 20 17.42 -5.61 -9.42
C LEU A 20 18.05 -4.29 -8.99
N GLU A 21 17.30 -3.19 -9.08
CA GLU A 21 17.69 -1.95 -8.43
C GLU A 21 17.34 -2.02 -6.95
N ILE A 22 18.26 -1.58 -6.09
CA ILE A 22 18.09 -1.50 -4.64
C ILE A 22 18.61 -0.16 -4.13
N PHE A 23 18.09 0.27 -2.98
CA PHE A 23 18.61 1.43 -2.25
C PHE A 23 19.25 0.92 -0.96
N ARG A 24 20.59 1.01 -0.88
CA ARG A 24 21.32 0.45 0.26
C ARG A 24 21.43 1.46 1.39
N ILE A 25 20.89 1.10 2.55
CA ILE A 25 20.97 1.94 3.75
C ILE A 25 22.41 2.16 4.24
N ASP A 26 23.34 1.25 3.89
CA ASP A 26 24.74 1.34 4.31
C ASP A 26 25.49 2.54 3.71
N ALA A 27 24.95 3.15 2.65
CA ALA A 27 25.43 4.42 2.11
C ALA A 27 25.42 5.56 3.16
N LEU A 28 24.59 5.45 4.20
CA LEU A 28 24.52 6.42 5.29
C LEU A 28 25.37 6.05 6.51
N GLN A 29 25.99 4.86 6.54
CA GLN A 29 26.65 4.33 7.74
C GLN A 29 27.81 5.21 8.22
N GLU A 30 28.49 5.92 7.31
CA GLU A 30 29.59 6.83 7.68
C GLU A 30 29.11 8.07 8.47
N ARG A 31 27.84 8.46 8.28
CA ARG A 31 27.24 9.65 8.91
C ARG A 31 26.31 9.30 10.06
N PHE A 32 25.60 8.17 9.95
CA PHE A 32 24.60 7.70 10.90
C PHE A 32 24.84 6.22 11.19
N ASP A 33 24.76 5.78 12.46
CA ASP A 33 24.91 4.37 12.81
C ASP A 33 23.64 3.55 12.45
N VAL A 34 23.35 3.45 11.15
CA VAL A 34 22.11 2.84 10.63
C VAL A 34 22.01 1.36 10.95
N PHE A 35 23.13 0.68 11.20
CA PHE A 35 23.16 -0.70 11.68
C PHE A 35 22.77 -0.86 13.15
N ARG A 36 22.68 0.23 13.92
CA ARG A 36 22.06 0.21 15.26
C ARG A 36 20.57 0.48 15.25
N LEU A 37 20.00 0.97 14.16
CA LEU A 37 18.56 1.19 14.07
C LEU A 37 17.79 -0.12 14.31
N PRO A 38 16.67 -0.08 15.06
CA PRO A 38 15.66 -1.13 15.06
C PRO A 38 15.34 -1.57 13.63
N TYR A 39 15.09 -2.86 13.44
CA TYR A 39 14.89 -3.42 12.10
C TYR A 39 13.69 -2.78 11.38
N THR A 40 12.63 -2.42 12.11
CA THR A 40 11.48 -1.68 11.58
C THR A 40 11.88 -0.32 11.01
N LEU A 41 12.78 0.40 11.67
CA LEU A 41 13.30 1.69 11.17
C LEU A 41 14.20 1.53 9.96
N ARG A 42 14.90 0.39 9.80
CA ARG A 42 15.65 0.10 8.57
C ARG A 42 14.73 -0.06 7.36
N ILE A 43 13.54 -0.63 7.56
CA ILE A 43 12.51 -0.73 6.51
C ILE A 43 12.01 0.67 6.14
N LEU A 44 11.73 1.53 7.13
CA LEU A 44 11.33 2.91 6.87
C LEU A 44 12.45 3.72 6.19
N LEU A 45 13.71 3.51 6.60
CA LEU A 45 14.86 4.18 6.01
C LEU A 45 15.05 3.80 4.54
N GLU A 46 14.97 2.52 4.19
CA GLU A 46 14.96 2.10 2.78
C GLU A 46 13.78 2.72 2.03
N ASN A 47 12.61 2.79 2.67
CA ASN A 47 11.42 3.33 2.04
C ASN A 47 11.59 4.81 1.66
N VAL A 48 12.06 5.65 2.58
CA VAL A 48 12.29 7.08 2.30
C VAL A 48 13.45 7.27 1.33
N LEU A 49 14.48 6.42 1.36
CA LEU A 49 15.57 6.46 0.39
C LEU A 49 15.11 6.17 -1.03
N ARG A 50 14.24 5.16 -1.22
CA ARG A 50 13.77 4.73 -2.54
C ARG A 50 12.72 5.65 -3.14
N HIS A 51 12.00 6.41 -2.31
CA HIS A 51 10.94 7.31 -2.77
C HIS A 51 11.34 8.78 -2.69
N GLU A 52 12.62 9.09 -2.47
CA GLU A 52 13.12 10.46 -2.51
C GLU A 52 12.78 11.10 -3.86
N ASP A 53 12.03 12.19 -3.83
CA ASP A 53 11.59 12.93 -5.01
C ASP A 53 11.85 14.44 -4.89
N GLY A 54 12.32 14.90 -3.72
CA GLY A 54 12.60 16.30 -3.43
C GLY A 54 11.35 17.14 -3.18
N VAL A 55 10.16 16.54 -3.13
CA VAL A 55 8.87 17.23 -2.93
C VAL A 55 8.08 16.60 -1.79
N ASN A 56 7.73 15.31 -1.91
CA ASN A 56 6.97 14.57 -0.90
C ASN A 56 7.91 13.81 0.06
N VAL A 57 9.08 13.42 -0.43
CA VAL A 57 10.15 12.78 0.34
C VAL A 57 11.45 13.49 0.02
N THR A 58 12.04 14.10 1.05
CA THR A 58 13.23 14.93 0.96
C THR A 58 14.43 14.25 1.59
N GLY A 59 15.63 14.77 1.31
CA GLY A 59 16.84 14.32 2.02
C GLY A 59 16.76 14.52 3.53
N GLU A 60 16.00 15.53 3.99
CA GLU A 60 15.78 15.77 5.43
C GLU A 60 14.96 14.64 6.07
N ASP A 61 13.98 14.09 5.35
CA ASP A 61 13.21 12.91 5.83
C ASP A 61 14.10 11.68 5.97
N VAL A 62 15.03 11.49 5.02
CA VAL A 62 16.02 10.40 5.09
C VAL A 62 16.91 10.54 6.32
N GLU A 63 17.46 11.73 6.54
CA GLU A 63 18.32 12.01 7.70
C GLU A 63 17.56 11.87 9.02
N ALA A 64 16.28 12.25 9.06
CA ALA A 64 15.43 12.10 10.24
C ALA A 64 15.26 10.63 10.67
N VAL A 65 15.07 9.72 9.70
CA VAL A 65 15.01 8.29 10.01
C VAL A 65 16.39 7.72 10.35
N ALA A 66 17.43 8.11 9.62
CA ALA A 66 18.79 7.62 9.83
C ALA A 66 19.36 8.04 11.20
N GLY A 67 19.06 9.26 11.64
CA GLY A 67 19.45 9.85 12.91
C GLY A 67 18.43 9.69 14.04
N TRP A 68 17.46 8.79 13.90
CA TRP A 68 16.33 8.67 14.84
C TRP A 68 16.76 8.56 16.31
N VAL A 69 16.15 9.37 17.16
CA VAL A 69 16.34 9.39 18.61
C VAL A 69 15.03 9.07 19.31
N ALA A 70 14.99 7.97 20.06
CA ALA A 70 13.77 7.47 20.72
C ALA A 70 13.12 8.45 21.72
N SER A 71 13.92 9.36 22.29
CA SER A 71 13.48 10.35 23.28
C SER A 71 13.29 11.75 22.70
N ALA A 72 13.33 11.92 21.38
CA ALA A 72 13.13 13.22 20.75
C ALA A 72 11.69 13.71 20.93
N GLU A 73 11.53 15.01 21.21
CA GLU A 73 10.23 15.64 21.39
C GLU A 73 10.26 17.06 20.80
N PRO A 74 9.38 17.38 19.82
CA PRO A 74 8.39 16.49 19.20
C PRO A 74 9.03 15.44 18.27
N PRO A 75 8.34 14.32 17.99
CA PRO A 75 8.77 13.42 16.92
C PRO A 75 8.65 14.13 15.56
N GLN A 76 9.59 13.86 14.67
CA GLN A 76 9.50 14.31 13.28
C GLN A 76 8.59 13.36 12.49
N GLU A 77 7.64 13.93 11.76
CA GLU A 77 6.80 13.17 10.82
C GLU A 77 7.59 12.84 9.56
N ILE A 78 7.30 11.69 8.97
CA ILE A 78 7.92 11.22 7.73
C ILE A 78 6.85 10.66 6.79
N SER A 79 7.11 10.76 5.50
CA SER A 79 6.34 10.06 4.47
C SER A 79 6.67 8.56 4.46
N PHE A 80 5.67 7.72 4.22
CA PHE A 80 5.85 6.29 4.03
C PHE A 80 4.98 5.78 2.88
N THR A 81 5.60 5.14 1.90
CA THR A 81 4.92 4.59 0.72
C THR A 81 4.93 3.06 0.77
N PRO A 82 3.84 2.40 1.20
CA PRO A 82 3.80 0.95 1.32
C PRO A 82 3.91 0.26 -0.05
N GLY A 83 4.45 -0.96 -0.07
CA GLY A 83 4.60 -1.72 -1.31
C GLY A 83 3.30 -2.26 -1.91
N ARG A 84 2.23 -2.36 -1.11
CA ARG A 84 0.87 -2.75 -1.52
C ARG A 84 -0.14 -2.38 -0.43
N VAL A 85 -1.42 -2.39 -0.77
CA VAL A 85 -2.55 -2.22 0.17
C VAL A 85 -3.39 -3.50 0.21
N LEU A 86 -3.80 -3.90 1.41
CA LEU A 86 -4.73 -5.00 1.63
C LEU A 86 -6.00 -4.45 2.28
N LEU A 87 -7.15 -4.78 1.70
CA LEU A 87 -8.47 -4.37 2.16
C LEU A 87 -9.31 -5.60 2.50
N GLN A 88 -10.27 -5.41 3.39
CA GLN A 88 -11.36 -6.37 3.64
C GLN A 88 -12.67 -5.80 3.09
N ASP A 89 -13.69 -6.62 2.86
CA ASP A 89 -14.90 -6.22 2.12
C ASP A 89 -15.69 -5.04 2.72
N PHE A 90 -15.78 -4.90 4.04
CA PHE A 90 -16.51 -3.81 4.68
C PHE A 90 -15.84 -2.43 4.47
N THR A 91 -14.52 -2.36 4.44
CA THR A 91 -13.80 -1.09 4.16
C THR A 91 -13.42 -0.95 2.69
N GLY A 92 -13.28 -2.06 1.98
CA GLY A 92 -12.93 -2.09 0.58
C GLY A 92 -14.07 -1.66 -0.33
N VAL A 93 -15.32 -1.99 0.01
CA VAL A 93 -16.49 -1.49 -0.73
C VAL A 93 -16.57 0.04 -0.73
N PRO A 94 -16.57 0.75 0.41
CA PRO A 94 -16.58 2.20 0.39
C PRO A 94 -15.33 2.78 -0.30
N ALA A 95 -14.15 2.16 -0.16
CA ALA A 95 -12.96 2.60 -0.91
C ALA A 95 -13.15 2.52 -2.44
N VAL A 96 -13.77 1.46 -2.96
CA VAL A 96 -14.08 1.34 -4.40
C VAL A 96 -15.17 2.34 -4.82
N VAL A 97 -16.15 2.62 -3.94
CA VAL A 97 -17.14 3.68 -4.16
C VAL A 97 -16.47 5.05 -4.25
N ASP A 98 -15.52 5.34 -3.36
CA ASP A 98 -14.77 6.61 -3.36
C ASP A 98 -13.96 6.77 -4.65
N LEU A 99 -13.27 5.71 -5.10
CA LEU A 99 -12.57 5.74 -6.39
C LEU A 99 -13.53 5.98 -7.56
N ALA A 100 -14.72 5.37 -7.57
CA ALA A 100 -15.74 5.60 -8.58
C ALA A 100 -16.27 7.05 -8.54
N ALA A 101 -16.49 7.60 -7.34
CA ALA A 101 -16.92 8.98 -7.15
C ALA A 101 -15.84 9.98 -7.61
N MET A 102 -14.57 9.71 -7.30
CA MET A 102 -13.43 10.49 -7.77
C MET A 102 -13.31 10.48 -9.30
N ARG A 103 -13.61 9.35 -9.97
CA ARG A 103 -13.68 9.30 -11.44
C ARG A 103 -14.77 10.21 -12.01
N ASN A 104 -15.96 10.19 -11.42
CA ASN A 104 -17.04 11.10 -11.82
C ASN A 104 -16.63 12.57 -11.63
N ALA A 105 -16.08 12.91 -10.47
CA ALA A 105 -15.62 14.27 -10.19
C ALA A 105 -14.51 14.72 -11.15
N MET A 106 -13.57 13.84 -11.51
CA MET A 106 -12.53 14.12 -12.49
C MET A 106 -13.12 14.43 -13.87
N ALA A 107 -14.13 13.64 -14.31
CA ALA A 107 -14.84 13.88 -15.56
C ALA A 107 -15.58 15.23 -15.56
N ASP A 108 -16.29 15.55 -14.47
CA ASP A 108 -17.05 16.80 -14.32
C ASP A 108 -16.14 18.04 -14.38
N LEU A 109 -14.90 17.90 -13.92
CA LEU A 109 -13.86 18.95 -14.00
C LEU A 109 -13.13 18.99 -15.35
N GLY A 110 -13.51 18.13 -16.31
CA GLY A 110 -12.91 18.04 -17.64
C GLY A 110 -11.54 17.36 -17.69
N GLY A 111 -11.16 16.65 -16.63
CA GLY A 111 -9.96 15.82 -16.57
C GLY A 111 -10.19 14.41 -17.10
N ASP A 112 -9.13 13.60 -17.08
CA ASP A 112 -9.18 12.19 -17.47
C ASP A 112 -9.50 11.29 -16.27
N PRO A 113 -10.68 10.64 -16.21
CA PRO A 113 -11.06 9.76 -15.11
C PRO A 113 -10.12 8.55 -14.96
N GLU A 114 -9.45 8.10 -16.02
CA GLU A 114 -8.55 6.96 -15.95
C GLU A 114 -7.32 7.24 -15.08
N MET A 115 -6.99 8.52 -14.84
CA MET A 115 -5.96 8.92 -13.87
C MET A 115 -6.31 8.53 -12.42
N ILE A 116 -7.59 8.29 -12.11
CA ILE A 116 -8.00 7.75 -10.82
C ILE A 116 -7.89 6.24 -10.87
N ASN A 117 -6.76 5.74 -10.36
CA ASN A 117 -6.42 4.33 -10.23
C ASN A 117 -5.51 4.13 -9.02
N PRO A 118 -5.53 2.96 -8.35
CA PRO A 118 -4.53 2.65 -7.32
C PRO A 118 -3.10 2.83 -7.85
N LEU A 119 -2.24 3.47 -7.06
CA LEU A 119 -0.84 3.73 -7.42
C LEU A 119 0.11 2.57 -7.04
N CYS A 120 -0.36 1.67 -6.18
CA CYS A 120 0.33 0.44 -5.82
C CYS A 120 -0.69 -0.71 -5.84
N PRO A 121 -0.22 -1.97 -5.89
CA PRO A 121 -1.11 -3.12 -5.89
C PRO A 121 -2.06 -3.08 -4.70
N ALA A 122 -3.36 -3.19 -4.98
CA ALA A 122 -4.40 -3.24 -3.98
C ALA A 122 -5.15 -4.58 -4.09
N GLU A 123 -5.22 -5.28 -2.97
CA GLU A 123 -5.87 -6.59 -2.87
C GLU A 123 -7.01 -6.50 -1.87
N LEU A 124 -8.19 -6.97 -2.22
CA LEU A 124 -9.36 -7.04 -1.35
C LEU A 124 -9.69 -8.50 -1.06
N VAL A 125 -9.93 -8.81 0.20
CA VAL A 125 -10.38 -10.13 0.64
C VAL A 125 -11.82 -10.02 1.14
N ILE A 126 -12.68 -10.95 0.70
CA ILE A 126 -14.05 -11.07 1.20
C ILE A 126 -14.05 -12.10 2.32
N ASP A 127 -14.10 -11.63 3.56
CA ASP A 127 -14.01 -12.45 4.76
C ASP A 127 -14.90 -11.97 5.93
N HIS A 128 -15.49 -10.77 5.86
CA HIS A 128 -16.38 -10.21 6.90
C HIS A 128 -17.86 -10.38 6.58
N SER A 129 -18.19 -11.10 5.51
CA SER A 129 -19.55 -11.30 5.00
C SER A 129 -20.30 -12.48 5.63
N VAL A 130 -19.59 -13.57 5.92
CA VAL A 130 -20.18 -14.84 6.37
C VAL A 130 -20.66 -14.70 7.80
N GLN A 131 -21.89 -15.16 8.04
CA GLN A 131 -22.48 -15.25 9.37
C GLN A 131 -22.72 -16.72 9.72
N VAL A 132 -22.75 -17.01 11.03
CA VAL A 132 -23.07 -18.36 11.53
C VAL A 132 -24.58 -18.44 11.75
N ASP A 133 -25.33 -18.68 10.67
CA ASP A 133 -26.79 -18.89 10.74
C ASP A 133 -27.14 -20.33 11.15
N GLU A 134 -26.39 -21.30 10.63
CA GLU A 134 -26.50 -22.72 10.96
C GLU A 134 -25.16 -23.24 11.53
N TYR A 135 -25.23 -24.11 12.55
CA TYR A 135 -24.05 -24.66 13.24
C TYR A 135 -24.25 -26.13 13.65
N ALA A 136 -23.16 -26.83 13.97
CA ALA A 136 -23.13 -28.23 14.47
C ALA A 136 -23.79 -29.28 13.54
N THR A 137 -23.75 -29.06 12.23
CA THR A 137 -24.31 -29.94 11.21
C THR A 137 -23.42 -29.97 9.98
N ARG A 138 -23.45 -31.09 9.24
CA ARG A 138 -22.67 -31.25 8.00
C ARG A 138 -23.09 -30.26 6.90
N LEU A 139 -24.28 -29.67 7.01
CA LEU A 139 -24.80 -28.69 6.05
C LEU A 139 -24.42 -27.24 6.39
N ALA A 140 -23.87 -26.96 7.58
CA ALA A 140 -23.64 -25.60 8.07
C ALA A 140 -22.80 -24.74 7.11
N ILE A 141 -21.69 -25.29 6.59
CA ILE A 141 -20.81 -24.56 5.65
C ILE A 141 -21.55 -24.18 4.37
N THR A 142 -22.34 -25.09 3.80
CA THR A 142 -23.08 -24.85 2.56
C THR A 142 -24.20 -23.85 2.78
N ARG A 143 -24.96 -23.99 3.88
CA ARG A 143 -26.08 -23.10 4.18
C ARG A 143 -25.64 -21.68 4.53
N ASN A 144 -24.58 -21.53 5.32
CA ASN A 144 -24.04 -20.21 5.63
C ASN A 144 -23.48 -19.52 4.38
N ALA A 145 -22.80 -20.25 3.49
CA ALA A 145 -22.31 -19.69 2.21
C ALA A 145 -23.47 -19.30 1.28
N GLU A 146 -24.52 -20.11 1.16
CA GLU A 146 -25.70 -19.77 0.36
C GLU A 146 -26.36 -18.47 0.85
N LEU A 147 -26.59 -18.35 2.16
CA LEU A 147 -27.17 -17.17 2.78
C LEU A 147 -26.27 -15.93 2.63
N GLU A 148 -24.95 -16.10 2.76
CA GLU A 148 -23.97 -15.05 2.54
C GLU A 148 -24.07 -14.49 1.11
N PHE A 149 -24.07 -15.36 0.09
CA PHE A 149 -24.19 -14.94 -1.32
C PHE A 149 -25.56 -14.30 -1.63
N GLU A 150 -26.63 -14.80 -1.01
CA GLU A 150 -27.97 -14.22 -1.16
C GLU A 150 -28.01 -12.79 -0.61
N ARG A 151 -27.51 -12.57 0.60
CA ARG A 151 -27.54 -11.27 1.30
C ARG A 151 -26.59 -10.24 0.67
N ASN A 152 -25.45 -10.67 0.14
CA ASN A 152 -24.38 -9.78 -0.31
C ASN A 152 -24.25 -9.68 -1.84
N ARG A 153 -25.26 -10.12 -2.59
CA ARG A 153 -25.22 -10.19 -4.06
C ARG A 153 -24.80 -8.88 -4.73
N GLU A 154 -25.43 -7.76 -4.35
CA GLU A 154 -25.14 -6.45 -4.94
C GLU A 154 -23.70 -6.02 -4.66
N ARG A 155 -23.25 -6.22 -3.42
CA ARG A 155 -21.90 -5.90 -2.99
C ARG A 155 -20.85 -6.70 -3.77
N TYR A 156 -21.09 -7.99 -4.01
CA TYR A 156 -20.16 -8.81 -4.78
C TYR A 156 -20.15 -8.45 -6.26
N ALA A 157 -21.32 -8.15 -6.83
CA ALA A 157 -21.40 -7.62 -8.19
C ALA A 157 -20.61 -6.31 -8.33
N PHE A 158 -20.73 -5.40 -7.35
CA PHE A 158 -20.00 -4.15 -7.31
C PHE A 158 -18.48 -4.34 -7.19
N LEU A 159 -18.02 -5.22 -6.29
CA LEU A 159 -16.59 -5.53 -6.16
C LEU A 159 -16.02 -6.20 -7.42
N ARG A 160 -16.79 -7.08 -8.07
CA ARG A 160 -16.40 -7.70 -9.34
C ARG A 160 -16.33 -6.69 -10.49
N TRP A 161 -17.22 -5.70 -10.50
CA TRP A 161 -17.08 -4.56 -11.41
C TRP A 161 -15.81 -3.78 -11.11
N GLY A 162 -15.52 -3.46 -9.84
CA GLY A 162 -14.32 -2.75 -9.41
C GLY A 162 -13.03 -3.44 -9.87
N GLN A 163 -12.96 -4.77 -9.73
CA GLN A 163 -11.83 -5.57 -10.22
C GLN A 163 -11.58 -5.44 -11.73
N GLY A 164 -12.64 -5.23 -12.53
CA GLY A 164 -12.50 -4.97 -13.96
C GLY A 164 -12.26 -3.50 -14.32
N ALA A 165 -12.58 -2.58 -13.42
CA ALA A 165 -12.54 -1.13 -13.67
C ALA A 165 -11.19 -0.48 -13.28
N PHE A 166 -10.39 -1.12 -12.42
CA PHE A 166 -9.10 -0.60 -11.94
C PHE A 166 -7.98 -1.61 -12.23
N ALA A 167 -6.87 -1.15 -12.80
CA ALA A 167 -5.80 -2.03 -13.31
C ALA A 167 -5.02 -2.76 -12.21
N ASP A 168 -4.79 -2.09 -11.07
CA ASP A 168 -3.96 -2.58 -9.97
C ASP A 168 -4.79 -3.09 -8.78
N PHE A 169 -6.07 -3.40 -9.02
CA PHE A 169 -7.01 -3.86 -7.99
C PHE A 169 -7.42 -5.31 -8.21
N LYS A 170 -7.32 -6.13 -7.16
CA LYS A 170 -7.73 -7.55 -7.16
C LYS A 170 -8.71 -7.82 -6.03
N VAL A 171 -9.65 -8.72 -6.28
CA VAL A 171 -10.61 -9.28 -5.32
C VAL A 171 -10.48 -10.79 -5.33
#